data_AF-A0A376BUI5-F1
#
_entry.id   AF-A0A376BUI5-F1
#
_cell.length_a   1.000
_cell.length_b   1.000
_cell.length_c   1.000
_cell.angle_alpha   90.00
_cell.angle_beta   90.00
_cell.angle_gamma   90.00
#
_symmetry.space_group_name_H-M   'P 1'
#
loop_
_entity.id
_entity.type
_entity.pdbx_description
1 polymer ?
#
loop_
_entity_poly.entity_id
_entity_poly.type
_entity_poly.pdbx_seq_one_letter_code
_entity_poly.pdbx_strand_id
1 'polypeptide(L)'
;MHPELIRAEIKMRGKTLTDVAEAHNVSLKVVSLALYQPSLSGEKAIADFLGKPLHELFPKRWTKDGKRIRPRYQHLYEEAA
;
A
#
# COMPACT_ATOMS: atom_id res chain seq x y z
N MET A 1 -5.18 -5.23 4.57
CA MET A 1 -4.98 -4.76 5.96
C MET A 1 -5.80 -3.50 6.23
N HIS A 2 -6.16 -3.21 7.49
CA HIS A 2 -6.85 -1.95 7.85
C HIS A 2 -5.84 -0.77 7.85
N PRO A 3 -6.20 0.44 7.36
CA PRO A 3 -5.29 1.60 7.30
C PRO A 3 -4.58 1.93 8.62
N GLU A 4 -5.31 1.89 9.74
CA GLU A 4 -4.73 2.20 11.05
C GLU A 4 -3.75 1.13 11.55
N LEU A 5 -3.86 -0.13 11.10
CA LEU A 5 -2.86 -1.14 11.41
C LEU A 5 -1.55 -0.87 10.67
N ILE A 6 -1.62 -0.42 9.40
CA ILE A 6 -0.43 -0.01 8.63
C ILE A 6 0.25 1.16 9.35
N ARG A 7 -0.54 2.16 9.76
CA ARG A 7 -0.04 3.32 10.51
C ARG A 7 0.55 2.92 11.86
N ALA A 8 -0.08 2.00 12.58
CA ALA A 8 0.43 1.48 13.84
C ALA A 8 1.75 0.73 13.65
N GLU A 9 1.85 -0.13 12.63
CA GLU A 9 3.08 -0.88 12.35
C GLU A 9 4.25 0.05 12.02
N ILE A 10 4.02 1.09 11.20
CA ILE A 10 5.04 2.12 10.91
C ILE A 10 5.51 2.81 12.20
N LYS A 11 4.57 3.19 13.07
CA LYS A 11 4.88 3.80 14.38
C LYS A 11 5.61 2.85 15.33
N MET A 12 5.24 1.57 15.35
CA MET A 12 5.91 0.55 16.16
C MET A 12 7.35 0.32 15.73
N ARG A 13 7.69 0.59 14.46
CA ARG A 13 9.09 0.63 13.97
C ARG A 13 9.82 1.94 14.29
N GLY A 14 9.21 2.83 15.07
CA GLY A 14 9.79 4.12 15.47
C GLY A 14 9.85 5.15 14.34
N LYS A 15 9.04 4.99 13.28
CA LYS A 15 9.00 5.89 12.13
C LYS A 15 7.62 6.53 11.95
N THR A 16 7.58 7.60 11.17
CA THR A 16 6.35 8.30 10.79
C THR A 16 6.06 8.14 9.30
N LEU A 17 4.84 8.49 8.87
CA LEU A 17 4.51 8.55 7.43
C LEU A 17 5.37 9.57 6.69
N THR A 18 5.85 10.61 7.38
CA THR A 18 6.76 11.61 6.83
C THR A 18 8.12 10.96 6.55
N ASP A 19 8.64 10.18 7.51
CA ASP A 19 9.92 9.49 7.34
C ASP A 19 9.85 8.49 6.17
N VAL A 20 8.73 7.78 6.01
CA VAL A 20 8.50 6.91 4.85
C VAL A 20 8.47 7.73 3.56
N ALA A 21 7.81 8.88 3.57
CA ALA A 21 7.73 9.74 2.40
C ALA A 21 9.11 10.26 1.97
N GLU A 22 9.92 10.72 2.93
CA GLU A 22 11.29 11.19 2.71
C GLU A 22 12.21 10.08 2.21
N ALA A 23 12.16 8.89 2.81
CA ALA A 23 12.99 7.75 2.41
C ALA A 23 12.72 7.29 0.95
N HIS A 24 11.51 7.51 0.45
CA HIS A 24 11.09 7.13 -0.90
C HIS A 24 10.97 8.31 -1.86
N ASN A 25 11.44 9.51 -1.48
CA ASN A 25 11.36 10.74 -2.28
C ASN A 25 9.96 11.01 -2.85
N VAL A 26 8.93 10.82 -2.02
CA VAL A 26 7.52 11.09 -2.36
C VAL A 26 6.93 12.08 -1.36
N SER A 27 5.86 12.77 -1.74
CA SER A 27 5.20 13.70 -0.81
C SER A 27 4.44 12.95 0.29
N LEU A 28 4.41 13.50 1.50
CA LEU A 28 3.61 12.99 2.62
C LEU A 28 2.13 12.82 2.22
N LYS A 29 1.60 13.75 1.42
CA LYS A 29 0.22 13.69 0.93
C LYS A 29 -0.04 12.40 0.14
N VAL A 30 0.90 11.97 -0.70
CA VAL A 30 0.78 10.75 -1.51
C VAL A 30 0.77 9.51 -0.62
N VAL A 31 1.65 9.44 0.39
CA VAL A 31 1.73 8.30 1.33
C VAL A 31 0.48 8.24 2.22
N SER A 32 0.02 9.39 2.73
CA SER A 32 -1.21 9.44 3.53
C SER A 32 -2.44 9.09 2.70
N LEU A 33 -2.51 9.55 1.45
CA LEU A 33 -3.62 9.24 0.54
C LEU A 33 -3.65 7.76 0.19
N ALA A 34 -2.49 7.12 0.02
CA ALA A 34 -2.35 5.70 -0.31
C ALA A 34 -3.05 4.76 0.68
N LEU A 35 -3.18 5.16 1.95
CA LEU A 35 -3.91 4.38 2.95
C LEU A 35 -5.40 4.22 2.59
N TYR A 36 -6.01 5.24 1.99
CA TYR A 36 -7.46 5.28 1.74
C TYR A 36 -7.83 5.17 0.26
N GLN A 37 -6.97 5.66 -0.62
CA GLN A 37 -7.17 5.73 -2.06
C GLN A 37 -6.01 5.06 -2.80
N PRO A 38 -6.25 4.47 -3.98
CA PRO A 38 -5.23 3.69 -4.66
C PRO A 38 -4.16 4.61 -5.28
N SER A 39 -2.93 4.46 -4.81
CA SER A 39 -1.79 5.30 -5.20
C SER A 39 -0.55 4.44 -5.40
N LEU A 40 -0.09 4.28 -6.64
CA LEU A 40 1.02 3.39 -6.96
C LEU A 40 2.30 3.72 -6.17
N SER A 41 2.69 5.00 -6.19
CA SER A 41 3.93 5.45 -5.55
C SER A 41 3.84 5.39 -4.03
N GLY A 42 2.71 5.80 -3.45
CA GLY A 42 2.52 5.76 -2.00
C GLY A 42 2.39 4.34 -1.45
N GLU A 43 1.66 3.45 -2.14
CA GLU A 43 1.53 2.06 -1.72
C GLU A 43 2.86 1.30 -1.83
N LYS A 44 3.65 1.56 -2.89
CA LYS A 44 5.01 1.02 -3.01
C LYS A 44 5.93 1.49 -1.89
N ALA A 45 5.95 2.79 -1.58
CA ALA A 45 6.75 3.32 -0.48
C ALA A 45 6.40 2.65 0.86
N ILE A 46 5.11 2.44 1.14
CA ILE A 46 4.68 1.74 2.36
C ILE A 46 5.08 0.26 2.32
N ALA A 47 4.89 -0.43 1.19
CA ALA A 47 5.24 -1.84 1.01
C ALA A 47 6.73 -2.08 1.19
N ASP A 48 7.55 -1.27 0.53
CA ASP A 48 9.01 -1.33 0.60
C ASP A 48 9.50 -1.04 2.04
N PHE A 49 8.95 -0.02 2.70
CA PHE A 49 9.29 0.31 4.08
C PHE A 49 8.90 -0.82 5.07
N LEU A 50 7.74 -1.44 4.88
CA LEU A 50 7.28 -2.53 5.73
C LEU A 50 7.93 -3.89 5.38
N GLY A 51 8.56 -4.01 4.21
CA GLY A 51 9.10 -5.26 3.69
C GLY A 51 8.00 -6.28 3.37
N LYS A 52 6.79 -5.80 3.01
CA LYS A 52 5.61 -6.63 2.73
C LYS A 52 5.14 -6.40 1.30
N PRO A 53 4.67 -7.44 0.60
CA PRO A 53 4.13 -7.26 -0.74
C PRO A 53 2.82 -6.46 -0.72
N LEU A 54 2.56 -5.75 -1.82
CA LEU A 54 1.40 -4.86 -1.97
C LEU A 54 0.05 -5.57 -1.71
N HIS A 55 -0.09 -6.84 -2.08
CA HIS A 55 -1.32 -7.60 -1.91
C HIS A 55 -1.61 -7.99 -0.45
N GLU A 56 -0.60 -8.07 0.41
CA GLU A 56 -0.82 -8.28 1.86
C GLU A 56 -1.37 -7.01 2.53
N LEU A 57 -0.78 -5.86 2.18
CA LEU A 57 -1.20 -4.57 2.73
C LEU A 57 -2.55 -4.14 2.15
N PHE A 58 -2.72 -4.27 0.84
CA PHE A 58 -3.86 -3.77 0.07
C PHE A 58 -4.49 -4.88 -0.80
N PRO A 59 -5.06 -5.95 -0.21
CA PRO A 59 -5.55 -7.13 -0.93
C PRO A 59 -6.69 -6.82 -1.92
N LYS A 60 -7.50 -5.80 -1.64
CA LYS A 60 -8.58 -5.38 -2.54
C LYS A 60 -8.09 -4.64 -3.79
N ARG A 61 -6.81 -4.23 -3.82
CA ARG A 61 -6.24 -3.38 -4.87
C ARG A 61 -5.19 -4.10 -5.71
N TRP A 62 -4.55 -5.13 -5.16
CA TRP A 62 -3.43 -5.83 -5.77
C TRP A 62 -3.59 -7.33 -5.73
N THR A 63 -3.26 -8.00 -6.84
CA THR A 63 -3.11 -9.46 -6.88
C THR A 63 -1.73 -9.89 -6.39
N LYS A 64 -1.58 -11.20 -6.10
CA LYS A 64 -0.28 -11.82 -5.74
C LYS A 64 0.80 -11.54 -6.77
N ASP A 65 0.43 -11.53 -8.05
CA ASP A 65 1.31 -11.22 -9.19
C ASP A 65 1.71 -9.75 -9.31
N GLY A 66 1.28 -8.89 -8.38
CA GLY A 66 1.57 -7.45 -8.42
C GLY A 66 0.79 -6.70 -9.51
N LYS A 67 -0.33 -7.25 -9.99
CA LYS A 67 -1.23 -6.55 -10.91
C LYS A 67 -2.30 -5.79 -10.12
N ARG A 68 -2.67 -4.62 -10.62
CA ARG A 68 -3.72 -3.80 -10.01
C ARG A 68 -5.10 -4.31 -10.40
N ILE A 69 -5.93 -4.58 -9.39
CA ILE A 69 -7.32 -5.00 -9.57
C ILE A 69 -8.13 -3.80 -10.04
N ARG A 70 -8.76 -3.93 -11.21
CA ARG A 70 -9.69 -2.92 -11.74
C ARG A 70 -11.11 -3.29 -11.31
N PRO A 71 -11.84 -2.44 -10.59
CA PRO A 71 -13.16 -2.78 -10.06
C PRO A 71 -14.13 -3.31 -11.12
N ARG A 72 -14.14 -2.70 -12.32
CA ARG A 72 -14.98 -3.13 -13.45
C ARG A 72 -14.68 -4.56 -13.94
N TYR A 73 -13.45 -5.02 -13.74
CA TYR A 73 -12.95 -6.31 -14.23
C TYR A 73 -12.55 -7.23 -13.07
N GLN A 74 -13.10 -7.03 -11.88
CA GLN A 74 -12.68 -7.74 -10.67
C GLN A 74 -12.81 -9.27 -10.83
N HIS A 75 -13.88 -9.74 -11.49
CA HIS A 75 -14.11 -11.16 -11.81
C HIS A 75 -12.93 -11.82 -12.53
N LEU A 76 -12.24 -11.10 -13.42
CA LEU A 76 -11.08 -11.64 -14.15
C LEU A 76 -9.85 -11.88 -13.26
N TYR A 77 -9.80 -11.27 -12.07
CA TYR A 77 -8.72 -11.45 -11.11
C TYR A 77 -9.08 -12.49 -10.03
N GLU A 78 -10.36 -12.75 -9.79
CA GLU A 78 -10.84 -13.76 -8.83
C GLU A 78 -10.64 -15.18 -9.37
N GLU A 79 -10.78 -15.39 -10.68
CA GLU A 79 -10.52 -16.68 -11.35
C GLU A 79 -9.03 -17.08 -11.36
N ALA A 80 -8.13 -16.13 -11.08
CA ALA A 80 -6.68 -16.30 -11.17
C ALA A 80 -5.95 -16.26 -9.80
N ALA A 81 -6.69 -16.16 -8.67
CA ALA A 81 -6.15 -15.85 -7.33
C ALA A 81 -5.80 -17.08 -6.45
#